data_AF-A0A955TBA3-F1
#
_entry.id   AF-A0A955TBA3-F1
#
_cell.length_a   1.000
_cell.length_b   1.000
_cell.length_c   1.000
_cell.angle_alpha   90.00
_cell.angle_beta   90.00
_cell.angle_gamma   90.00
#
_symmetry.space_group_name_H-M   'P 1'
#
loop_
_entity.id
_entity.type
_entity.pdbx_description
1 polymer ?
#
loop_
_entity_poly.entity_id
_entity_poly.type
_entity_poly.pdbx_seq_one_letter_code
_entity_poly.pdbx_strand_id
1 'polypeptide(L)'
;MKKGLNHPQNQGVDLMKRWNSVVIFTLTLLPFLPHAHASGEGASLKGRIVDKGAGVVIPARLYLQDSTGTWHFAESADSNGSAVRYKVDREGSVESHTTLSAHPFIASLPSGTCEITVERGKEYRTLKKTIDPASVDGELTLELERWVDMAAMGWYSGDTHVHRTLKDLPNVVLAEDLNVVFPLIYWAWDGYEPPKKEDPDFDPSKPVDLMEVDSSHVIYPLNTEYEIARFKGKPHSLGAFFILNHKTPFEVGVPPVRSILEKARGE
;
A
#
# COMPACT_ATOMS: atom_id res chain seq x y z
N MET A 1 8.96 -50.14 55.12
CA MET A 1 8.19 -51.37 54.78
C MET A 1 8.68 -51.82 53.40
N LYS A 2 9.56 -52.83 53.32
CA LYS A 2 9.26 -54.26 53.03
C LYS A 2 8.66 -54.41 51.62
N LYS A 3 9.21 -55.15 50.63
CA LYS A 3 10.09 -56.34 50.51
C LYS A 3 10.72 -56.31 49.10
N GLY A 4 11.95 -56.77 48.84
CA GLY A 4 12.36 -58.18 48.66
C GLY A 4 12.26 -58.57 47.17
N LEU A 5 13.15 -59.30 46.49
CA LEU A 5 14.10 -60.34 46.89
C LEU A 5 15.29 -60.42 45.92
N ASN A 6 16.41 -60.96 46.44
CA ASN A 6 17.62 -61.36 45.73
C ASN A 6 17.54 -62.80 45.16
N HIS A 7 18.18 -62.99 44.00
CA HIS A 7 19.05 -64.10 43.50
C HIS A 7 18.63 -65.59 43.59
N PRO A 8 19.04 -66.42 42.60
CA PRO A 8 20.35 -67.08 42.66
C PRO A 8 21.14 -67.25 41.33
N GLN A 9 22.42 -67.57 41.52
CA GLN A 9 23.47 -67.94 40.55
C GLN A 9 23.31 -69.36 39.96
N ASN A 10 23.91 -69.60 38.78
CA ASN A 10 24.82 -70.72 38.43
C ASN A 10 25.05 -70.76 36.91
N GLN A 11 26.27 -70.56 36.39
CA GLN A 11 27.39 -71.49 36.15
C GLN A 11 27.45 -72.12 34.75
N GLY A 12 28.63 -72.02 34.12
CA GLY A 12 29.08 -72.74 32.90
C GLY A 12 28.55 -72.14 31.59
N VAL A 13 29.27 -72.05 30.48
CA VAL A 13 30.39 -72.85 29.96
C VAL A 13 31.15 -72.01 28.92
N ASP A 14 32.48 -72.16 28.91
CA ASP A 14 33.40 -71.64 27.91
C ASP A 14 33.27 -72.41 26.57
N LEU A 15 33.06 -71.72 25.45
CA LEU A 15 33.20 -72.30 24.11
C LEU A 15 33.60 -71.24 23.07
N MET A 16 34.88 -71.30 22.70
CA MET A 16 35.45 -70.81 21.45
C MET A 16 34.50 -70.98 20.25
N LYS A 17 34.31 -69.93 19.44
CA LYS A 17 33.97 -70.06 18.01
C LYS A 17 34.34 -68.81 17.21
N ARG A 18 35.43 -68.97 16.45
CA ARG A 18 35.86 -68.35 15.19
C ARG A 18 34.96 -67.26 14.60
N TRP A 19 35.53 -66.06 14.43
CA TRP A 19 34.99 -64.99 13.60
C TRP A 19 35.24 -65.30 12.12
N ASN A 20 34.18 -65.50 11.33
CA ASN A 20 34.21 -65.32 9.89
C ASN A 20 33.61 -63.93 9.60
N SER A 21 34.43 -63.00 9.15
CA SER A 21 33.97 -61.69 8.66
C SER A 21 33.17 -61.88 7.36
N VAL A 22 31.86 -61.62 7.40
CA VAL A 22 31.03 -61.41 6.21
C VAL A 22 30.81 -59.91 6.09
N VAL A 23 31.37 -59.30 5.05
CA VAL A 23 31.12 -57.89 4.70
C VAL A 23 29.85 -57.86 3.84
N ILE A 24 28.76 -57.29 4.39
CA ILE A 24 27.53 -57.02 3.64
C ILE A 24 27.63 -55.58 3.14
N PHE A 25 27.63 -55.39 1.81
CA PHE A 25 27.43 -54.07 1.19
C PHE A 25 25.94 -53.78 1.16
N THR A 26 25.45 -52.94 2.07
CA THR A 26 24.13 -52.33 1.98
C THR A 26 24.20 -51.14 1.03
N LEU A 27 23.57 -51.27 -0.13
CA LEU A 27 23.35 -50.16 -1.08
C LEU A 27 22.21 -49.30 -0.53
N THR A 28 22.53 -48.20 0.16
CA THR A 28 21.53 -47.20 0.55
C THR A 28 21.16 -46.34 -0.65
N LEU A 29 19.96 -46.56 -1.21
CA LEU A 29 19.31 -45.55 -2.03
C LEU A 29 19.02 -44.33 -1.16
N LEU A 30 19.77 -43.25 -1.38
CA LEU A 30 19.43 -41.93 -0.84
C LEU A 30 18.13 -41.46 -1.53
N PRO A 31 17.06 -41.14 -0.79
CA PRO A 31 15.92 -40.48 -1.38
C PRO A 31 16.37 -39.11 -1.90
N PHE A 32 15.98 -38.78 -3.14
CA PHE A 32 16.03 -37.40 -3.64
C PHE A 32 15.17 -36.54 -2.71
N LEU A 33 15.82 -35.88 -1.76
CA LEU A 33 15.21 -34.79 -1.01
C LEU A 33 14.98 -33.65 -2.02
N PRO A 34 13.75 -33.15 -2.20
CA PRO A 34 13.58 -31.88 -2.89
C PRO A 34 14.44 -30.85 -2.15
N HIS A 35 15.23 -30.09 -2.91
CA HIS A 35 15.94 -28.96 -2.35
C HIS A 35 14.91 -28.07 -1.69
N ALA A 36 14.90 -28.07 -0.35
CA ALA A 36 14.29 -27.01 0.40
C ALA A 36 14.94 -25.73 -0.12
N HIS A 37 14.16 -24.93 -0.86
CA HIS A 37 14.56 -23.55 -1.10
C HIS A 37 14.67 -22.97 0.30
N ALA A 38 15.90 -22.66 0.72
CA ALA A 38 16.08 -21.75 1.82
C ALA A 38 15.21 -20.53 1.49
N SER A 39 14.33 -20.15 2.41
CA SER A 39 13.62 -18.88 2.37
C SER A 39 14.69 -17.79 2.39
N GLY A 40 15.17 -17.46 1.20
CA GLY A 40 16.38 -16.70 0.97
C GLY A 40 16.18 -15.26 1.36
N GLU A 41 17.26 -14.66 1.84
CA GLU A 41 17.48 -13.22 1.91
C GLU A 41 16.80 -12.51 0.72
N GLY A 42 15.91 -11.56 1.01
CA GLY A 42 15.16 -10.87 -0.03
C GLY A 42 16.10 -10.16 -1.00
N ALA A 43 15.92 -10.38 -2.30
CA ALA A 43 16.62 -9.64 -3.33
C ALA A 43 16.19 -8.16 -3.26
N SER A 44 17.17 -7.26 -3.30
CA SER A 44 16.91 -5.82 -3.38
C SER A 44 16.70 -5.43 -4.84
N LEU A 45 15.47 -5.07 -5.18
CA LEU A 45 15.12 -4.54 -6.49
C LEU A 45 15.26 -3.02 -6.47
N LYS A 46 16.15 -2.47 -7.30
CA LYS A 46 16.18 -1.04 -7.62
C LYS A 46 15.48 -0.80 -8.94
N GLY A 47 14.66 0.24 -9.03
CA GLY A 47 13.99 0.58 -10.29
C GLY A 47 13.62 2.04 -10.42
N ARG A 48 13.08 2.39 -11.58
CA ARG A 48 12.51 3.71 -11.88
C ARG A 48 11.33 3.57 -12.83
N ILE A 49 10.41 4.52 -12.76
CA ILE A 49 9.22 4.58 -13.61
C ILE A 49 9.39 5.77 -14.54
N VAL A 50 9.29 5.54 -15.85
CA VAL A 50 9.53 6.57 -16.86
C VAL A 50 8.33 6.70 -17.79
N ASP A 51 8.07 7.93 -18.25
CA ASP A 51 7.20 8.15 -19.40
C ASP A 51 7.88 7.58 -20.65
N LYS A 52 7.22 6.65 -21.34
CA LYS A 52 7.78 5.97 -22.52
C LYS A 52 8.08 6.92 -23.67
N GLY A 53 7.29 7.98 -23.85
CA GLY A 53 7.45 8.93 -24.94
C GLY A 53 8.49 10.00 -24.64
N ALA A 54 8.41 10.61 -23.46
CA ALA A 54 9.30 11.68 -23.03
C ALA A 54 10.66 11.19 -22.49
N GLY A 55 10.74 9.93 -22.04
CA GLY A 55 11.95 9.33 -21.46
C GLY A 55 12.34 9.88 -20.09
N VAL A 56 11.44 10.61 -19.42
CA VAL A 56 11.68 11.22 -18.10
C VAL A 56 11.12 10.34 -16.99
N VAL A 57 11.76 10.36 -15.82
CA VAL A 57 11.23 9.71 -14.62
C VAL A 57 9.96 10.45 -14.18
N ILE A 58 8.90 9.71 -13.88
CA ILE A 58 7.60 10.25 -13.51
C ILE A 58 7.13 9.69 -12.17
N PRO A 59 6.32 10.45 -11.40
CA PRO A 59 5.62 9.90 -10.26
C PRO A 59 4.63 8.82 -10.71
N ALA A 60 4.37 7.81 -9.88
CA ALA A 60 3.39 6.77 -10.20
C ALA A 60 3.04 5.93 -8.98
N ARG A 61 1.93 5.22 -9.07
CA ARG A 61 1.53 4.18 -8.14
C ARG A 61 2.14 2.84 -8.55
N LEU A 62 2.75 2.15 -7.59
CA LEU A 62 3.44 0.89 -7.76
C LEU A 62 2.83 -0.18 -6.84
N TYR A 63 2.43 -1.29 -7.44
CA TYR A 63 2.01 -2.51 -6.77
C TYR A 63 3.09 -3.57 -6.96
N LEU A 64 3.42 -4.26 -5.87
CA LEU A 64 4.36 -5.39 -5.88
C LEU A 64 3.69 -6.56 -5.16
N GLN A 65 3.39 -7.62 -5.89
CA GLN A 65 2.82 -8.84 -5.32
C GLN A 65 3.73 -10.03 -5.62
N ASP A 66 4.15 -10.77 -4.61
CA ASP A 66 4.93 -11.98 -4.84
C ASP A 66 4.06 -13.17 -5.29
N SER A 67 4.72 -14.25 -5.69
CA SER A 67 4.07 -15.51 -6.09
C SER A 67 3.17 -16.15 -5.02
N THR A 68 3.26 -15.75 -3.75
CA THR A 68 2.38 -16.21 -2.67
C THR A 68 1.12 -15.36 -2.53
N GLY A 69 1.02 -14.25 -3.27
CA GLY A 69 -0.04 -13.26 -3.15
C GLY A 69 0.25 -12.18 -2.11
N THR A 70 1.44 -12.18 -1.48
CA THR A 70 1.80 -11.21 -0.46
C THR A 70 2.20 -9.88 -1.10
N TRP A 71 1.65 -8.79 -0.59
CA TRP A 71 1.97 -7.43 -1.03
C TRP A 71 3.24 -6.90 -0.38
N HIS A 72 4.10 -6.29 -1.19
CA HIS A 72 5.34 -5.64 -0.79
C HIS A 72 5.29 -4.15 -1.13
N PHE A 73 6.12 -3.36 -0.44
CA PHE A 73 6.13 -1.91 -0.57
C PHE A 73 7.52 -1.44 -0.97
N ALA A 74 7.56 -0.48 -1.90
CA ALA A 74 8.79 0.21 -2.26
C ALA A 74 9.02 1.43 -1.36
N GLU A 75 10.28 1.83 -1.26
CA GLU A 75 10.75 3.09 -0.70
C GLU A 75 11.42 3.93 -1.79
N SER A 76 11.56 5.23 -1.55
CA SER A 76 12.43 6.05 -2.38
C SER A 76 13.88 5.62 -2.20
N ALA A 77 14.61 5.45 -3.30
CA ALA A 77 16.06 5.26 -3.29
C ALA A 77 16.83 6.59 -3.34
N ASP A 78 16.12 7.72 -3.49
CA ASP A 78 16.66 9.08 -3.50
C ASP A 78 16.24 9.84 -2.24
N SER A 79 17.16 10.59 -1.63
CA SER A 79 16.89 11.40 -0.42
C SER A 79 15.93 12.56 -0.66
N ASN A 80 15.79 13.01 -1.90
CA ASN A 80 14.82 14.04 -2.30
C ASN A 80 13.50 13.42 -2.77
N GLY A 81 13.46 12.09 -2.94
CA GLY A 81 12.25 11.38 -3.31
C GLY A 81 11.39 11.03 -2.09
N SER A 82 10.11 10.78 -2.36
CA SER A 82 9.12 10.34 -1.39
C SER A 82 8.39 9.09 -1.88
N ALA A 83 7.97 8.28 -0.90
CA ALA A 83 7.17 7.09 -1.07
C ALA A 83 6.06 7.10 -0.01
N VAL A 84 4.81 6.95 -0.41
CA VAL A 84 3.68 6.88 0.51
C VAL A 84 3.01 5.52 0.36
N ARG A 85 3.07 4.72 1.44
CA ARG A 85 2.46 3.39 1.48
C ARG A 85 0.97 3.51 1.74
N TYR A 86 0.16 2.78 0.99
CA TYR A 86 -1.27 2.62 1.22
C TYR A 86 -1.58 1.14 1.41
N LYS A 87 -2.24 0.80 2.52
CA LYS A 87 -2.62 -0.57 2.85
C LYS A 87 -4.00 -0.58 3.48
N VAL A 88 -4.95 -1.13 2.75
CA VAL A 88 -6.31 -1.41 3.22
C VAL A 88 -6.61 -2.89 2.99
N ASP A 89 -7.13 -3.52 4.04
CA ASP A 89 -7.63 -4.89 4.02
C ASP A 89 -8.92 -4.91 4.84
N ARG A 90 -10.07 -4.87 4.15
CA ARG A 90 -11.41 -4.79 4.75
C ARG A 90 -12.40 -5.58 3.94
N GLU A 91 -13.03 -6.59 4.55
CA GLU A 91 -14.24 -7.28 4.06
C GLU A 91 -14.25 -7.58 2.54
N GLY A 92 -13.17 -8.18 2.03
CA GLY A 92 -13.07 -8.57 0.61
C GLY A 92 -12.59 -7.47 -0.34
N SER A 93 -12.28 -6.27 0.18
CA SER A 93 -11.57 -5.21 -0.53
C SER A 93 -10.15 -5.08 0.02
N VAL A 94 -9.18 -5.43 -0.83
CA VAL A 94 -7.75 -5.36 -0.51
C VAL A 94 -7.09 -4.42 -1.51
N GLU A 95 -6.42 -3.41 -1.00
CA GLU A 95 -5.70 -2.42 -1.80
C GLU A 95 -4.35 -2.15 -1.10
N SER A 96 -3.25 -2.51 -1.76
CA SER A 96 -1.90 -2.40 -1.19
C SER A 96 -0.90 -1.96 -2.24
N HIS A 97 -0.41 -0.72 -2.11
CA HIS A 97 0.51 -0.11 -3.07
C HIS A 97 1.40 0.95 -2.39
N THR A 98 2.39 1.44 -3.14
CA THR A 98 3.15 2.64 -2.82
C THR A 98 2.94 3.67 -3.92
N THR A 99 2.61 4.92 -3.58
CA THR A 99 2.78 6.05 -4.51
C THR A 99 4.19 6.60 -4.40
N LEU A 100 4.86 6.74 -5.53
CA LEU A 100 6.25 7.18 -5.64
C LEU A 100 6.32 8.53 -6.33
N SER A 101 7.18 9.41 -5.81
CA SER A 101 7.61 10.61 -6.54
C SER A 101 8.46 10.26 -7.77
N ALA A 102 8.81 11.25 -8.58
CA ALA A 102 9.61 11.12 -9.81
C ALA A 102 11.10 10.77 -9.58
N HIS A 103 11.38 9.71 -8.82
CA HIS A 103 12.71 9.30 -8.40
C HIS A 103 12.86 7.77 -8.48
N PRO A 104 14.09 7.23 -8.47
CA PRO A 104 14.30 5.80 -8.33
C PRO A 104 13.75 5.26 -7.01
N PHE A 105 13.28 4.02 -7.03
CA PHE A 105 12.77 3.30 -5.87
C PHE A 105 13.62 2.08 -5.55
N ILE A 106 13.48 1.57 -4.32
CA ILE A 106 14.05 0.31 -3.86
C ILE A 106 12.96 -0.52 -3.18
N ALA A 107 12.97 -1.83 -3.39
CA ALA A 107 12.08 -2.77 -2.72
C ALA A 107 12.84 -4.04 -2.32
N SER A 108 12.55 -4.56 -1.13
CA SER A 108 13.04 -5.88 -0.71
C SER A 108 11.97 -6.92 -1.05
N LEU A 109 12.30 -7.84 -1.96
CA LEU A 109 11.37 -8.85 -2.45
C LEU A 109 11.93 -10.26 -2.20
N PRO A 110 11.11 -11.24 -1.82
CA PRO A 110 11.56 -12.61 -1.68
C PRO A 110 12.05 -13.17 -3.02
N SER A 111 12.88 -14.21 -2.99
CA SER A 111 13.20 -14.98 -4.20
C SER A 111 11.94 -15.56 -4.84
N GLY A 112 11.92 -15.62 -6.18
CA GLY A 112 10.78 -16.11 -6.95
C GLY A 112 10.08 -15.00 -7.72
N THR A 113 9.00 -15.33 -8.42
CA THR A 113 8.34 -14.36 -9.28
C THR A 113 7.56 -13.32 -8.49
N CYS A 114 7.58 -12.08 -8.98
CA CYS A 114 6.81 -10.95 -8.50
C CYS A 114 6.04 -10.32 -9.66
N GLU A 115 4.74 -10.10 -9.49
CA GLU A 115 3.94 -9.26 -10.36
C GLU A 115 4.11 -7.80 -9.94
N ILE A 116 4.52 -6.98 -10.90
CA ILE A 116 4.62 -5.53 -10.79
C ILE A 116 3.46 -4.95 -11.58
N THR A 117 2.67 -4.09 -10.94
CA THR A 117 1.69 -3.23 -11.63
C THR A 117 2.04 -1.76 -11.40
N VAL A 118 2.06 -0.97 -12.47
CA VAL A 118 2.32 0.47 -12.41
C VAL A 118 1.16 1.23 -13.03
N GLU A 119 0.69 2.26 -12.32
CA GLU A 119 -0.41 3.13 -12.75
C GLU A 119 -0.08 4.61 -12.50
N ARG A 120 -0.64 5.48 -13.35
CA ARG A 120 -0.61 6.93 -13.19
C ARG A 120 -1.87 7.53 -13.81
N GLY A 121 -2.83 7.92 -12.97
CA GLY A 121 -4.06 8.56 -13.41
C GLY A 121 -4.84 7.77 -14.47
N LYS A 122 -5.66 8.47 -15.26
CA LYS A 122 -6.47 7.86 -16.34
C LYS A 122 -5.88 8.05 -17.73
N GLU A 123 -4.79 8.79 -17.86
CA GLU A 123 -4.15 9.15 -19.13
C GLU A 123 -3.00 8.22 -19.53
N TYR A 124 -2.61 7.30 -18.64
CA TYR A 124 -1.62 6.27 -18.89
C TYR A 124 -2.24 4.88 -18.95
N ARG A 125 -1.65 4.00 -19.75
CA ARG A 125 -1.98 2.58 -19.75
C ARG A 125 -1.32 1.89 -18.56
N THR A 126 -2.09 1.12 -17.80
CA THR A 126 -1.55 0.26 -16.73
C THR A 126 -0.49 -0.67 -17.29
N LEU A 127 0.72 -0.63 -16.72
CA LEU A 127 1.78 -1.58 -17.01
C LEU A 127 1.67 -2.76 -16.03
N LYS A 128 1.64 -3.98 -16.56
CA LYS A 128 1.78 -5.21 -15.77
C LYS A 128 2.99 -6.00 -16.25
N LYS A 129 3.86 -6.42 -15.33
CA LYS A 129 5.07 -7.17 -15.64
C LYS A 129 5.37 -8.19 -14.55
N THR A 130 5.60 -9.44 -14.92
CA THR A 130 6.14 -10.45 -14.01
C THR A 130 7.65 -10.51 -14.16
N ILE A 131 8.38 -10.44 -13.04
CA ILE A 131 9.83 -10.57 -13.01
C ILE A 131 10.24 -11.60 -11.95
N ASP A 132 11.45 -12.12 -12.05
CA ASP A 132 12.18 -12.67 -10.90
C ASP A 132 13.17 -11.58 -10.43
N PRO A 133 13.00 -10.98 -9.24
CA PRO A 133 13.89 -9.94 -8.73
C PRO A 133 15.36 -10.36 -8.69
N ALA A 134 15.65 -11.66 -8.47
CA ALA A 134 17.02 -12.18 -8.45
C ALA A 134 17.67 -12.25 -9.84
N SER A 135 16.86 -12.20 -10.91
CA SER A 135 17.32 -12.23 -12.30
C SER A 135 17.42 -10.82 -12.92
N VAL A 136 17.14 -9.77 -12.16
CA VAL A 136 17.27 -8.38 -12.64
C VAL A 136 18.69 -7.89 -12.39
N ASP A 137 19.45 -7.73 -13.47
CA ASP A 137 20.76 -7.09 -13.43
C ASP A 137 20.59 -5.56 -13.42
N GLY A 138 21.11 -4.90 -12.39
CA GLY A 138 21.13 -3.44 -12.30
C GLY A 138 19.78 -2.81 -11.94
N GLU A 139 19.46 -1.69 -12.60
CA GLU A 139 18.25 -0.90 -12.32
C GLU A 139 17.12 -1.25 -13.31
N LEU A 140 15.97 -1.70 -12.78
CA LEU A 140 14.79 -1.97 -13.58
C LEU A 140 14.14 -0.67 -14.06
N THR A 141 14.02 -0.50 -15.38
CA THR A 141 13.21 0.58 -15.96
C THR A 141 11.80 0.06 -16.28
N LEU A 142 10.78 0.74 -15.76
CA LEU A 142 9.36 0.49 -15.99
C LEU A 142 8.81 1.63 -16.86
N GLU A 143 8.50 1.33 -18.12
CA GLU A 143 8.06 2.34 -19.09
C GLU A 143 6.53 2.41 -19.13
N LEU A 144 5.97 3.54 -18.72
CA LEU A 144 4.53 3.78 -18.72
C LEU A 144 4.12 4.55 -19.97
N GLU A 145 3.09 4.08 -20.66
CA GLU A 145 2.66 4.63 -21.94
C GLU A 145 1.48 5.59 -21.75
N ARG A 146 1.71 6.89 -21.94
CA ARG A 146 0.65 7.89 -22.05
C ARG A 146 -0.14 7.67 -23.34
N TRP A 147 -1.47 7.64 -23.25
CA TRP A 147 -2.35 7.44 -24.42
C TRP A 147 -3.14 8.68 -24.81
N VAL A 148 -3.22 9.68 -23.94
CA VAL A 148 -3.80 11.01 -24.18
C VAL A 148 -3.11 12.03 -23.28
N ASP A 149 -3.10 13.30 -23.70
CA ASP A 149 -2.69 14.44 -22.88
C ASP A 149 -3.87 15.41 -22.82
N MET A 150 -4.68 15.29 -21.77
CA MET A 150 -5.88 16.12 -21.62
C MET A 150 -5.51 17.56 -21.28
N ALA A 151 -4.45 17.76 -20.50
CA ALA A 151 -3.96 19.08 -20.10
C ALA A 151 -3.50 19.90 -21.31
N ALA A 152 -2.81 19.28 -22.28
CA ALA A 152 -2.47 19.91 -23.55
C ALA A 152 -3.70 20.32 -24.38
N MET A 153 -4.86 19.72 -24.11
CA MET A 153 -6.15 20.06 -24.71
C MET A 153 -6.97 21.05 -23.85
N GLY A 154 -6.43 21.53 -22.74
CA GLY A 154 -7.09 22.45 -21.81
C GLY A 154 -8.07 21.79 -20.82
N TRP A 155 -7.99 20.47 -20.66
CA TRP A 155 -8.80 19.70 -19.70
C TRP A 155 -7.92 19.23 -18.55
N TYR A 156 -8.37 19.47 -17.32
CA TYR A 156 -7.63 19.12 -16.11
C TYR A 156 -8.41 18.08 -15.31
N SER A 157 -7.71 17.05 -14.83
CA SER A 157 -8.27 16.01 -13.98
C SER A 157 -8.57 16.58 -12.59
N GLY A 158 -9.58 16.02 -11.91
CA GLY A 158 -9.85 16.42 -10.54
C GLY A 158 -10.64 15.39 -9.77
N ASP A 159 -10.43 15.39 -8.45
CA ASP A 159 -11.11 14.51 -7.51
C ASP A 159 -11.67 15.31 -6.34
N THR A 160 -12.97 15.18 -6.11
CA THR A 160 -13.71 15.88 -5.07
C THR A 160 -13.93 15.05 -3.80
N HIS A 161 -13.51 13.79 -3.78
CA HIS A 161 -13.79 12.83 -2.70
C HIS A 161 -12.51 12.11 -2.26
N VAL A 162 -11.55 12.87 -1.73
CA VAL A 162 -10.26 12.30 -1.31
C VAL A 162 -10.15 12.18 0.21
N HIS A 163 -9.92 10.96 0.68
CA HIS A 163 -9.65 10.63 2.08
C HIS A 163 -8.16 10.34 2.30
N ARG A 164 -7.34 11.40 2.32
CA ARG A 164 -5.88 11.35 2.56
C ARG A 164 -5.46 12.54 3.41
N THR A 165 -4.36 12.39 4.15
CA THR A 165 -3.78 13.49 4.93
C THR A 165 -3.12 14.53 4.03
N LEU A 166 -3.10 15.79 4.45
CA LEU A 166 -2.40 16.89 3.78
C LEU A 166 -0.90 16.62 3.64
N LYS A 167 -0.33 15.84 4.55
CA LYS A 167 1.06 15.41 4.49
C LYS A 167 1.33 14.48 3.30
N ASP A 168 0.44 13.52 3.05
CA ASP A 168 0.62 12.53 1.99
C ASP A 168 0.24 13.07 0.62
N LEU A 169 -0.76 13.95 0.57
CA LEU A 169 -1.40 14.39 -0.67
C LEU A 169 -0.44 14.92 -1.74
N PRO A 170 0.57 15.76 -1.45
CA PRO A 170 1.50 16.24 -2.47
C PRO A 170 2.17 15.11 -3.27
N ASN A 171 2.48 13.97 -2.62
CA ASN A 171 3.00 12.80 -3.33
C ASN A 171 1.90 12.08 -4.13
N VAL A 172 0.74 11.87 -3.52
CA VAL A 172 -0.37 11.10 -4.09
C VAL A 172 -0.95 11.78 -5.33
N VAL A 173 -1.21 13.08 -5.28
CA VAL A 173 -1.81 13.80 -6.41
C VAL A 173 -0.90 13.79 -7.63
N LEU A 174 0.41 13.85 -7.42
CA LEU A 174 1.39 13.71 -8.49
C LEU A 174 1.44 12.28 -9.02
N ALA A 175 1.41 11.25 -8.16
CA ALA A 175 1.42 9.85 -8.59
C ALA A 175 0.15 9.43 -9.35
N GLU A 176 -0.99 10.03 -9.00
CA GLU A 176 -2.27 9.82 -9.67
C GLU A 176 -2.55 10.81 -10.83
N ASP A 177 -1.65 11.77 -11.08
CA ASP A 177 -1.81 12.82 -12.11
C ASP A 177 -3.16 13.57 -11.99
N LEU A 178 -3.54 13.92 -10.75
CA LEU A 178 -4.78 14.61 -10.40
C LEU A 178 -4.54 16.12 -10.25
N ASN A 179 -4.89 16.91 -11.27
CA ASN A 179 -4.56 18.34 -11.31
C ASN A 179 -5.23 19.16 -10.20
N VAL A 180 -6.46 18.83 -9.81
CA VAL A 180 -7.21 19.57 -8.77
C VAL A 180 -7.82 18.60 -7.76
N VAL A 181 -7.44 18.72 -6.49
CA VAL A 181 -7.92 17.81 -5.43
C VAL A 181 -8.54 18.54 -4.25
N PHE A 182 -9.66 17.99 -3.77
CA PHE A 182 -10.39 18.45 -2.60
C PHE A 182 -10.44 17.35 -1.52
N PRO A 183 -9.49 17.32 -0.56
CA PRO A 183 -9.53 16.37 0.54
C PRO A 183 -10.65 16.70 1.53
N LEU A 184 -11.34 15.67 1.99
CA LEU A 184 -12.45 15.76 2.94
C LEU A 184 -11.92 15.67 4.37
N ILE A 185 -11.33 16.77 4.84
CA ILE A 185 -10.62 16.86 6.12
C ILE A 185 -11.58 16.90 7.31
N TYR A 186 -12.84 17.22 7.05
CA TYR A 186 -13.92 17.17 8.02
C TYR A 186 -14.99 16.16 7.57
N TRP A 187 -15.44 15.32 8.51
CA TRP A 187 -16.40 14.26 8.22
C TRP A 187 -17.48 14.15 9.30
N ALA A 188 -18.74 14.10 8.90
CA ALA A 188 -19.88 13.84 9.79
C ALA A 188 -20.56 12.53 9.40
N TRP A 189 -20.66 11.61 10.38
CA TRP A 189 -21.33 10.31 10.20
C TRP A 189 -22.65 10.19 10.97
N ASP A 190 -22.79 10.90 12.10
CA ASP A 190 -24.08 11.07 12.80
C ASP A 190 -24.64 12.43 12.46
N GLY A 191 -25.87 12.46 11.94
CA GLY A 191 -26.47 13.67 11.39
C GLY A 191 -26.43 14.84 12.35
N TYR A 192 -26.84 14.68 13.62
CA TYR A 192 -26.96 15.81 14.53
C TYR A 192 -25.63 16.28 15.13
N GLU A 193 -24.55 15.55 14.91
CA GLU A 193 -23.22 15.90 15.40
C GLU A 193 -22.50 16.80 14.37
N PRO A 194 -21.68 17.76 14.83
CA PRO A 194 -20.81 18.50 13.94
C PRO A 194 -19.78 17.57 13.28
N PRO A 195 -19.30 17.91 12.07
CA PRO A 195 -18.24 17.15 11.44
C PRO A 195 -16.97 17.20 12.26
N LYS A 196 -16.25 16.08 12.29
CA LYS A 196 -15.01 15.92 13.04
C LYS A 196 -13.83 16.08 12.10
N LYS A 197 -12.74 16.66 12.63
CA LYS A 197 -11.47 16.79 11.92
C LYS A 197 -10.81 15.41 11.85
N GLU A 198 -10.59 14.92 10.64
CA GLU A 198 -9.95 13.61 10.37
C GLU A 198 -8.43 13.74 10.25
N ASP A 199 -7.92 14.88 9.75
CA ASP A 199 -6.48 15.12 9.65
C ASP A 199 -5.93 15.83 10.91
N PRO A 200 -5.08 15.18 11.71
CA PRO A 200 -4.51 15.79 12.90
C PRO A 200 -3.61 17.00 12.59
N ASP A 201 -2.94 17.01 11.43
CA ASP A 201 -1.96 18.02 11.03
C ASP A 201 -2.63 19.30 10.51
N PHE A 202 -3.92 19.25 10.17
CA PHE A 202 -4.68 20.44 9.78
C PHE A 202 -4.91 21.38 10.97
N ASP A 203 -4.49 22.64 10.85
CA ASP A 203 -4.65 23.68 11.86
C ASP A 203 -5.77 24.66 11.45
N PRO A 204 -6.99 24.55 12.02
CA PRO A 204 -8.12 25.39 11.65
C PRO A 204 -7.98 26.85 12.11
N SER A 205 -6.94 27.19 12.88
CA SER A 205 -6.69 28.56 13.32
C SER A 205 -5.93 29.39 12.27
N LYS A 206 -5.38 28.75 11.24
CA LYS A 206 -4.62 29.40 10.16
C LYS A 206 -5.51 29.65 8.94
N PRO A 207 -5.21 30.68 8.14
CA PRO A 207 -5.81 30.85 6.83
C PRO A 207 -5.64 29.59 5.97
N VAL A 208 -6.67 29.26 5.21
CA VAL A 208 -6.67 28.15 4.27
C VAL A 208 -6.23 28.68 2.91
N ASP A 209 -4.97 28.46 2.59
CA ASP A 209 -4.40 28.83 1.30
C ASP A 209 -4.43 27.65 0.31
N LEU A 210 -4.45 27.98 -0.99
CA LEU A 210 -4.26 27.01 -2.04
C LEU A 210 -2.87 26.40 -1.92
N MET A 211 -2.78 25.07 -1.93
CA MET A 211 -1.52 24.37 -1.95
C MET A 211 -1.13 24.08 -3.40
N GLU A 212 -0.17 24.83 -3.92
CA GLU A 212 0.46 24.54 -5.21
C GLU A 212 1.49 23.43 -5.03
N VAL A 213 1.26 22.27 -5.67
CA VAL A 213 2.17 21.12 -5.60
C VAL A 213 3.21 21.20 -6.71
N ASP A 214 2.78 21.54 -7.92
CA ASP A 214 3.64 21.95 -9.04
C ASP A 214 2.90 22.96 -9.93
N SER A 215 3.42 23.25 -11.12
CA SER A 215 2.83 24.20 -12.07
C SER A 215 1.42 23.84 -12.60
N SER A 216 0.94 22.64 -12.33
CA SER A 216 -0.29 22.05 -12.88
C SER A 216 -1.12 21.25 -11.88
N HIS A 217 -0.65 21.11 -10.63
CA HIS A 217 -1.31 20.35 -9.57
C HIS A 217 -1.54 21.23 -8.36
N VAL A 218 -2.80 21.31 -7.92
CA VAL A 218 -3.21 22.10 -6.77
C VAL A 218 -4.13 21.29 -5.84
N ILE A 219 -4.04 21.58 -4.55
CA ILE A 219 -4.91 21.03 -3.52
C ILE A 219 -5.60 22.20 -2.83
N TYR A 220 -6.92 22.14 -2.71
CA TYR A 220 -7.65 23.06 -1.83
C TYR A 220 -7.97 22.36 -0.50
N PRO A 221 -7.29 22.69 0.61
CA PRO A 221 -7.15 21.76 1.73
C PRO A 221 -8.33 21.70 2.71
N LEU A 222 -9.31 22.61 2.63
CA LEU A 222 -10.48 22.61 3.54
C LEU A 222 -11.77 22.25 2.80
N ASN A 223 -12.23 21.02 3.01
CA ASN A 223 -13.53 20.53 2.52
C ASN A 223 -14.16 19.61 3.56
N THR A 224 -15.50 19.53 3.53
CA THR A 224 -16.29 18.76 4.51
C THR A 224 -17.22 17.79 3.79
N GLU A 225 -17.24 16.54 4.27
CA GLU A 225 -18.25 15.55 3.92
C GLU A 225 -19.24 15.33 5.07
N TYR A 226 -20.52 15.34 4.73
CA TYR A 226 -21.60 14.86 5.59
C TYR A 226 -22.12 13.54 5.03
N GLU A 227 -21.51 12.43 5.43
CA GLU A 227 -21.90 11.07 5.04
C GLU A 227 -22.83 10.49 6.11
N ILE A 228 -24.11 10.84 6.04
CA ILE A 228 -25.03 10.57 7.13
C ILE A 228 -25.58 9.15 7.05
N ALA A 229 -24.98 8.28 7.86
CA ALA A 229 -25.37 6.88 8.03
C ALA A 229 -26.17 6.60 9.30
N ARG A 230 -26.32 7.60 10.19
CA ARG A 230 -27.12 7.46 11.42
C ARG A 230 -27.65 8.79 11.95
N PHE A 231 -28.68 8.68 12.79
CA PHE A 231 -29.20 9.75 13.63
C PHE A 231 -29.30 9.29 15.07
N LYS A 232 -28.60 9.97 16.00
CA LYS A 232 -28.60 9.61 17.43
C LYS A 232 -28.26 8.13 17.64
N GLY A 233 -27.23 7.63 16.95
CA GLY A 233 -26.82 6.23 17.01
C GLY A 233 -27.71 5.25 16.23
N LYS A 234 -28.86 5.67 15.71
CA LYS A 234 -29.77 4.79 14.94
C LYS A 234 -29.41 4.80 13.46
N PRO A 235 -29.24 3.63 12.81
CA PRO A 235 -28.95 3.57 11.38
C PRO A 235 -29.98 4.34 10.54
N HIS A 236 -29.48 5.04 9.53
CA HIS A 236 -30.28 5.78 8.56
C HIS A 236 -29.48 5.90 7.27
N SER A 237 -30.13 5.85 6.11
CA SER A 237 -29.45 6.08 4.82
C SER A 237 -29.95 7.39 4.23
N LEU A 238 -29.31 8.50 4.61
CA LEU A 238 -29.57 9.80 3.97
C LEU A 238 -28.69 9.98 2.73
N GLY A 239 -27.50 9.37 2.75
CA GLY A 239 -26.46 9.56 1.72
C GLY A 239 -25.41 10.56 2.17
N ALA A 240 -24.62 11.04 1.20
CA ALA A 240 -23.55 12.01 1.42
C ALA A 240 -23.78 13.31 0.65
N PHE A 241 -23.30 14.42 1.20
CA PHE A 241 -23.09 15.66 0.46
C PHE A 241 -21.80 16.32 0.90
N PHE A 242 -21.19 17.09 -0.01
CA PHE A 242 -19.91 17.75 0.22
C PHE A 242 -20.08 19.26 0.20
N ILE A 243 -19.32 19.93 1.06
CA ILE A 243 -19.07 21.35 0.95
C ILE A 243 -17.61 21.51 0.57
N LEU A 244 -17.38 22.01 -0.64
CA LEU A 244 -16.05 22.22 -1.20
C LEU A 244 -15.66 23.69 -1.10
N ASN A 245 -14.36 23.96 -0.94
CA ASN A 245 -13.79 25.32 -0.94
C ASN A 245 -14.34 26.26 0.14
N HIS A 246 -14.81 25.72 1.26
CA HIS A 246 -15.24 26.54 2.38
C HIS A 246 -14.02 27.11 3.13
N LYS A 247 -14.21 28.22 3.84
CA LYS A 247 -13.14 28.98 4.51
C LYS A 247 -13.03 28.68 5.99
N THR A 248 -14.12 28.24 6.60
CA THR A 248 -14.16 27.93 8.04
C THR A 248 -14.84 26.59 8.33
N PRO A 249 -14.39 25.80 9.31
CA PRO A 249 -15.04 24.54 9.70
C PRO A 249 -16.50 24.71 10.14
N PHE A 250 -17.33 23.70 9.93
CA PHE A 250 -18.72 23.70 10.39
C PHE A 250 -18.83 23.18 11.82
N GLU A 251 -19.67 23.82 12.63
CA GLU A 251 -19.86 23.52 14.06
C GLU A 251 -21.25 22.94 14.35
N VAL A 252 -22.02 22.60 13.32
CA VAL A 252 -23.38 22.08 13.44
C VAL A 252 -23.59 20.87 12.55
N GLY A 253 -24.46 19.96 13.02
CA GLY A 253 -24.98 18.84 12.25
C GLY A 253 -26.17 19.20 11.36
N VAL A 254 -26.81 18.17 10.79
CA VAL A 254 -27.98 18.20 9.91
C VAL A 254 -29.00 17.10 10.30
N PRO A 255 -30.28 17.21 9.91
CA PRO A 255 -30.97 18.36 9.34
C PRO A 255 -31.29 19.44 10.40
N PRO A 256 -31.62 20.68 9.97
CA PRO A 256 -31.72 21.14 8.58
C PRO A 256 -30.36 21.47 7.94
N VAL A 257 -30.23 21.31 6.62
CA VAL A 257 -29.00 21.66 5.86
C VAL A 257 -28.88 23.17 5.61
N ARG A 258 -29.96 23.94 5.83
CA ARG A 258 -30.02 25.37 5.49
C ARG A 258 -28.91 26.20 6.15
N SER A 259 -28.61 25.96 7.43
CA SER A 259 -27.56 26.68 8.16
C SER A 259 -26.16 26.44 7.57
N ILE A 260 -25.90 25.22 7.09
CA ILE A 260 -24.65 24.87 6.41
C ILE A 260 -24.52 25.67 5.10
N LEU A 261 -25.59 25.71 4.31
CA LEU A 261 -25.62 26.45 3.03
C LEU A 261 -25.46 27.96 3.23
N GLU A 262 -26.13 28.52 4.25
CA GLU A 262 -26.03 29.95 4.57
C GLU A 262 -24.61 30.33 4.98
N LYS A 263 -23.95 29.51 5.82
CA LYS A 263 -22.56 29.72 6.21
C LYS A 263 -21.61 29.60 5.01
N ALA A 264 -21.70 28.53 4.23
CA ALA A 264 -20.81 28.28 3.09
C ALA A 264 -20.90 29.35 2.00
N ARG A 265 -22.04 30.05 1.88
CA ARG A 265 -22.24 31.14 0.90
C ARG A 265 -21.85 32.52 1.44
N GLY A 266 -21.75 32.66 2.76
CA GLY A 266 -21.56 33.96 3.43
C GLY A 266 -20.10 34.29 3.74
N GLU A 267 -19.17 33.38 3.47
CA GLU A 267 -17.73 33.51 3.71
C GLU A 267 -16.93 33.90 2.47
#